data_AF-A0A2P5Y725-F1
#
_entry.id   AF-A0A2P5Y725-F1
#
_cell.length_a   1.000
_cell.length_b   1.000
_cell.length_c   1.000
_cell.angle_alpha   90.00
_cell.angle_beta   90.00
_cell.angle_gamma   90.00
#
_symmetry.space_group_name_H-M   'P 1'
#
loop_
_entity.id
_entity.type
_entity.pdbx_description
1 polymer ?
#
loop_
_entity_poly.entity_id
_entity_poly.type
_entity_poly.pdbx_seq_one_letter_code
_entity_poly.pdbx_strand_id
1 'polypeptide(L)'
;MKKRPKSKVMEKVVDCLENAYQEFVDAAAAVLETKASSDCERTAATDTALENFKKKWETFKAACDQAQELVDSVKQRITANTTFPVNEDMIDIFDNSIVDFDD
;
A
#
# COMPACT_ATOMS: atom_id res chain seq x y z
N MET A 1 22.98 -5.49 21.98
CA MET A 1 22.06 -5.01 20.92
C MET A 1 21.13 -6.14 20.53
N LYS A 2 19.86 -6.12 20.97
CA LYS A 2 18.86 -7.12 20.58
C LYS A 2 18.34 -6.76 19.18
N LYS A 3 18.85 -7.43 18.14
CA LYS A 3 18.26 -7.33 16.79
C LYS A 3 16.82 -7.83 16.89
N ARG A 4 15.85 -6.93 16.70
CA ARG A 4 14.43 -7.33 16.61
C ARG A 4 14.30 -8.29 15.41
N PRO A 5 13.58 -9.43 15.55
CA PRO A 5 13.36 -10.30 14.40
C PRO A 5 12.57 -9.51 13.37
N LYS A 6 13.18 -9.25 12.20
CA LYS A 6 12.44 -8.70 11.08
C LYS A 6 11.33 -9.69 10.74
N SER A 7 10.09 -9.20 10.61
CA SER A 7 8.96 -10.04 10.26
C SER A 7 9.18 -10.56 8.84
N LYS A 8 9.42 -11.87 8.71
CA LYS A 8 9.68 -12.56 7.44
C LYS A 8 8.53 -12.40 6.43
N VAL A 9 7.35 -12.02 6.90
CA VAL A 9 6.16 -11.72 6.08
C VAL A 9 6.26 -10.31 5.48
N MET A 10 6.74 -9.34 6.25
CA MET A 10 6.90 -7.96 5.78
C MET A 10 8.01 -7.85 4.74
N GLU A 11 9.16 -8.52 4.95
CA GLU A 11 10.24 -8.53 3.95
C GLU A 11 9.74 -9.12 2.62
N LYS A 12 8.99 -10.22 2.63
CA LYS A 12 8.42 -10.80 1.42
C LYS A 12 7.46 -9.88 0.67
N VAL A 13 6.59 -9.17 1.38
CA VAL A 13 5.63 -8.26 0.72
C VAL A 13 6.36 -7.04 0.14
N VAL A 14 7.36 -6.52 0.84
CA VAL A 14 8.21 -5.44 0.32
C VAL A 14 8.98 -5.92 -0.92
N ASP A 15 9.58 -7.11 -0.89
CA ASP A 15 10.28 -7.70 -2.05
C ASP A 15 9.33 -7.93 -3.24
N CYS A 16 8.11 -8.41 -2.98
CA CYS A 16 7.09 -8.58 -4.02
C CYS A 16 6.66 -7.24 -4.63
N LEU A 17 6.49 -6.20 -3.81
CA LEU A 17 6.11 -4.87 -4.26
C LEU A 17 7.24 -4.23 -5.09
N GLU A 18 8.48 -4.34 -4.64
CA GLU A 18 9.66 -3.83 -5.34
C GLU A 18 9.81 -4.48 -6.72
N ASN A 19 9.71 -5.81 -6.78
CA ASN A 19 9.78 -6.53 -8.04
C ASN A 19 8.60 -6.16 -8.96
N ALA A 20 7.37 -6.10 -8.46
CA ALA A 20 6.20 -5.74 -9.27
C ALA A 20 6.28 -4.29 -9.79
N TYR A 21 6.83 -3.36 -8.99
CA TYR A 21 7.06 -1.99 -9.40
C TYR A 21 8.10 -1.91 -10.52
N GLN A 22 9.21 -2.61 -10.38
CA GLN A 22 10.27 -2.63 -11.39
C GLN A 22 9.76 -3.20 -12.71
N GLU A 23 9.01 -4.31 -12.67
CA GLU A 23 8.40 -4.88 -13.86
C GLU A 23 7.34 -3.96 -14.51
N PHE A 24 6.62 -3.17 -13.72
CA PHE A 24 5.70 -2.15 -14.23
C PHE A 24 6.43 -1.01 -14.95
N VAL A 25 7.53 -0.52 -14.37
CA VAL A 25 8.38 0.52 -14.97
C VAL A 25 9.02 0.01 -16.26
N ASP A 26 9.53 -1.23 -16.27
CA ASP A 26 10.10 -1.85 -17.47
C ASP A 26 9.04 -1.98 -18.58
N ALA A 27 7.81 -2.37 -18.24
CA ALA A 27 6.72 -2.45 -19.22
C ALA A 27 6.34 -1.05 -19.74
N ALA A 28 6.38 -0.01 -18.90
CA ALA A 28 6.14 1.37 -19.32
C ALA A 28 7.23 1.87 -20.29
N ALA A 29 8.50 1.55 -19.99
CA ALA A 29 9.63 1.85 -20.86
C ALA A 29 9.48 1.16 -22.22
N ALA A 30 9.08 -0.12 -22.23
CA ALA A 30 8.81 -0.86 -23.46
C ALA A 30 7.69 -0.22 -24.30
N VAL A 31 6.63 0.31 -23.69
CA VAL A 31 5.59 1.08 -24.41
C VAL A 31 6.16 2.35 -25.02
N LEU A 32 7.02 3.07 -24.31
CA LEU A 32 7.65 4.30 -24.82
C LEU A 32 8.64 4.02 -25.96
N GLU A 33 9.47 2.98 -25.84
CA GLU A 33 10.42 2.57 -26.87
C GLU A 33 9.73 2.08 -28.14
N THR A 34 8.68 1.25 -28.00
CA THR A 34 7.89 0.78 -29.14
C THR A 34 7.16 1.93 -29.82
N LYS A 35 6.61 2.88 -29.05
CA LYS A 35 5.97 4.08 -29.59
C LYS A 35 6.95 5.03 -30.28
N ALA A 36 8.18 5.17 -29.76
CA ALA A 36 9.24 5.96 -30.38
C ALA A 36 9.72 5.32 -31.68
N SER A 37 9.78 3.99 -31.72
CA SER A 37 10.18 3.23 -32.92
C SER A 37 9.10 3.21 -34.01
N SER A 38 7.83 3.42 -33.64
CA SER A 38 6.70 3.45 -34.57
C SER A 38 6.32 4.86 -35.05
N ASP A 39 7.21 5.85 -34.91
CA ASP A 39 6.97 7.26 -35.30
C ASP A 39 5.68 7.84 -34.67
N CYS A 40 5.34 7.42 -33.45
CA CYS A 40 4.10 7.76 -32.77
C CYS A 40 2.80 7.25 -33.46
N GLU A 41 2.90 6.37 -34.46
CA GLU A 41 1.74 5.65 -34.98
C GLU A 41 1.36 4.51 -34.02
N ARG A 42 0.05 4.34 -33.81
CA ARG A 42 -0.47 3.23 -33.02
C ARG A 42 -0.34 1.95 -33.85
N THR A 43 0.64 1.13 -33.50
CA THR A 43 0.92 -0.13 -34.18
C THR A 43 0.55 -1.32 -33.30
N ALA A 44 0.42 -2.51 -33.90
CA ALA A 44 0.19 -3.75 -33.16
C ALA A 44 1.27 -4.03 -32.09
N ALA A 45 2.50 -3.53 -32.31
CA ALA A 45 3.58 -3.61 -31.32
C ALA A 45 3.30 -2.74 -30.10
N THR A 46 2.77 -1.52 -30.30
CA THR A 46 2.34 -0.63 -29.21
C THR A 46 1.15 -1.21 -28.44
N ASP A 47 0.14 -1.79 -29.11
CA ASP A 47 -0.98 -2.47 -28.46
C ASP A 47 -0.49 -3.67 -27.60
N THR A 48 0.46 -4.45 -28.11
CA THR A 48 1.07 -5.57 -27.36
C THR A 48 1.84 -5.08 -26.13
N ALA A 49 2.58 -3.98 -26.24
CA ALA A 49 3.29 -3.39 -25.11
C ALA A 49 2.30 -2.83 -24.05
N LEU A 50 1.19 -2.24 -24.50
CA LEU A 50 0.17 -1.64 -23.62
C LEU A 50 -0.63 -2.70 -22.86
N GLU A 51 -0.95 -3.83 -23.50
CA GLU A 51 -1.54 -5.00 -22.85
C GLU A 51 -0.59 -5.59 -21.78
N ASN A 52 0.72 -5.67 -22.09
CA ASN A 52 1.73 -6.10 -21.11
C ASN A 52 1.83 -5.13 -19.93
N PHE A 53 1.86 -3.82 -20.19
CA PHE A 53 1.84 -2.79 -19.16
C PHE A 53 0.61 -2.94 -18.26
N LYS A 54 -0.58 -3.13 -18.84
CA LYS A 54 -1.82 -3.34 -18.10
C LYS A 54 -1.75 -4.59 -17.21
N LYS A 55 -1.21 -5.69 -17.72
CA LYS A 55 -1.01 -6.92 -16.94
C LYS A 55 -0.05 -6.73 -15.76
N LYS A 56 1.05 -5.99 -15.97
CA LYS A 56 2.02 -5.65 -14.92
C LYS A 56 1.44 -4.68 -13.89
N TRP A 57 0.62 -3.72 -14.33
CA TRP A 57 -0.14 -2.83 -13.45
C TRP A 57 -1.10 -3.60 -12.52
N GLU A 58 -1.87 -4.56 -13.04
CA GLU A 58 -2.75 -5.38 -12.20
C GLU A 58 -1.96 -6.18 -11.15
N THR A 59 -0.77 -6.67 -11.53
CA THR A 59 0.13 -7.38 -10.61
C THR A 59 0.65 -6.44 -9.51
N PHE A 60 1.07 -5.23 -9.88
CA PHE A 60 1.49 -4.20 -8.92
C PHE A 60 0.37 -3.80 -7.97
N LYS A 61 -0.86 -3.65 -8.48
CA LYS A 61 -2.04 -3.36 -7.67
C LYS A 61 -2.31 -4.46 -6.65
N ALA A 62 -2.28 -5.72 -7.07
CA ALA A 62 -2.43 -6.86 -6.17
C ALA A 62 -1.33 -6.93 -5.09
N ALA A 63 -0.11 -6.49 -5.40
CA ALA A 63 0.96 -6.36 -4.41
C ALA A 63 0.70 -5.19 -3.43
N CYS A 64 0.11 -4.08 -3.91
CA CYS A 64 -0.32 -2.98 -3.05
C CYS A 64 -1.45 -3.41 -2.10
N ASP A 65 -2.43 -4.16 -2.57
CA ASP A 65 -3.51 -4.72 -1.73
C ASP A 65 -2.93 -5.61 -0.61
N GLN A 66 -1.95 -6.45 -0.94
CA GLN A 66 -1.24 -7.28 0.05
C GLN A 66 -0.47 -6.43 1.08
N ALA A 67 0.18 -5.35 0.63
CA ALA A 67 0.86 -4.41 1.53
C ALA A 67 -0.13 -3.70 2.47
N GLN A 68 -1.30 -3.32 1.96
CA GLN A 68 -2.38 -2.70 2.72
C GLN A 68 -2.92 -3.66 3.80
N GLU A 69 -3.20 -4.92 3.45
CA GLU A 69 -3.64 -5.94 4.41
C GLU A 69 -2.61 -6.16 5.52
N LEU A 70 -1.31 -6.15 5.19
CA LEU A 70 -0.24 -6.24 6.18
C LEU A 70 -0.25 -5.06 7.15
N VAL A 71 -0.42 -3.84 6.64
CA VAL A 71 -0.51 -2.63 7.45
C VAL A 71 -1.71 -2.71 8.39
N ASP A 72 -2.88 -3.14 7.90
CA ASP A 72 -4.07 -3.27 8.72
C ASP A 72 -3.95 -4.42 9.74
N SER A 73 -3.29 -5.53 9.37
CA SER A 73 -2.93 -6.61 10.31
C SER A 73 -1.97 -6.13 11.41
N VAL A 74 -0.97 -5.32 11.06
CA VAL A 74 -0.05 -4.73 12.03
C VAL A 74 -0.77 -3.73 12.93
N LYS A 75 -1.65 -2.88 12.39
CA LYS A 75 -2.50 -1.98 13.19
C LYS A 75 -3.37 -2.76 14.17
N GLN A 76 -4.11 -3.78 13.69
CA GLN A 76 -4.92 -4.62 14.57
C GLN A 76 -4.08 -5.30 15.64
N ARG A 77 -2.88 -5.78 15.31
CA ARG A 77 -1.99 -6.40 16.29
C ARG A 77 -1.46 -5.42 17.32
N ILE A 78 -1.17 -4.18 16.93
CA ILE A 78 -0.79 -3.12 17.88
C ILE A 78 -1.99 -2.79 18.76
N THR A 79 -3.15 -2.49 18.18
CA THR A 79 -4.39 -2.18 18.91
C THR A 79 -4.78 -3.30 19.87
N ALA A 80 -4.77 -4.57 19.43
CA ALA A 80 -5.08 -5.73 20.28
C ALA A 80 -4.08 -5.92 21.43
N ASN A 81 -2.84 -5.43 21.26
CA ASN A 81 -1.79 -5.52 22.27
C ASN A 81 -1.70 -4.26 23.15
N THR A 82 -2.43 -3.20 22.80
CA THR A 82 -2.56 -1.94 23.57
C THR A 82 -3.97 -1.70 24.11
N THR A 83 -4.93 -2.61 23.87
CA THR A 83 -6.18 -2.65 24.64
C THR A 83 -5.84 -3.05 26.08
N PHE A 84 -5.39 -2.06 26.85
CA PHE A 84 -5.83 -1.97 28.23
C PHE A 84 -7.35 -2.09 28.22
N PRO A 85 -7.97 -2.85 29.15
CA PRO A 85 -9.41 -2.77 29.33
C PRO A 85 -9.70 -1.29 29.56
N VAL A 86 -10.42 -0.67 28.62
CA VAL A 86 -11.02 0.62 28.88
C VAL A 86 -12.10 0.27 29.87
N ASN A 87 -11.82 0.45 31.15
CA ASN A 87 -12.87 0.49 32.16
C ASN A 87 -13.81 1.59 31.65
N GLU A 88 -15.03 1.25 31.24
CA GLU A 88 -16.04 2.22 30.78
C GLU A 88 -16.36 3.28 31.85
N ASP A 89 -15.85 3.11 33.07
CA ASP A 89 -16.08 3.97 34.24
C ASP A 89 -15.22 5.26 34.28
N MET A 90 -14.52 5.65 33.21
CA MET A 90 -13.70 6.88 33.17
C MET A 90 -14.05 7.86 32.04
N ILE A 91 -15.28 7.80 31.53
CA ILE A 91 -15.80 8.80 30.58
C ILE A 91 -16.36 10.05 31.30
N ASP A 92 -16.39 10.10 32.63
CA ASP A 92 -17.03 11.20 33.37
C ASP A 92 -16.13 12.44 33.64
N ILE A 93 -14.94 12.53 33.06
CA ILE A 93 -14.06 13.71 33.29
C ILE A 93 -14.28 14.81 32.25
N PHE A 94 -14.67 14.48 31.01
CA PHE A 94 -14.75 15.47 29.93
C PHE A 94 -16.13 16.10 29.72
N ASP A 95 -17.19 15.61 30.38
CA ASP A 95 -18.54 16.16 30.23
C ASP A 95 -18.82 17.33 31.20
N ASN A 96 -17.95 17.55 32.19
CA ASN A 96 -18.19 18.53 33.26
C ASN A 96 -17.27 19.77 33.19
N SER A 97 -16.70 20.09 32.03
CA SER A 97 -15.81 21.27 31.88
C SER A 97 -16.09 22.16 30.67
N ILE A 98 -17.27 22.08 30.04
CA ILE A 98 -17.78 23.19 29.23
C ILE A 98 -18.54 24.16 30.15
N VAL A 99 -17.76 24.96 30.87
CA VAL A 99 -18.07 26.34 31.28
C VAL A 99 -17.88 27.22 30.02
N ASP A 100 -18.62 28.27 29.65
CA ASP A 100 -19.62 29.20 30.20
C ASP A 100 -20.30 29.88 28.96
N PHE A 101 -21.48 30.53 29.06
CA PHE A 101 -21.80 31.83 28.41
C PHE A 101 -23.23 32.34 28.76
N ASP A 102 -23.32 33.63 29.17
CA ASP A 102 -24.44 34.51 29.60
C ASP A 102 -25.89 34.29 29.05
N ASP A 103 -26.89 34.29 29.95
CA ASP A 103 -27.86 35.40 30.24
C ASP A 103 -28.69 35.10 31.52
#